data_AF-A0A2N8PLV2-F1
#
_entry.id   AF-A0A2N8PLV2-F1
#
_cell.length_a   1.000
_cell.length_b   1.000
_cell.length_c   1.000
_cell.angle_alpha   90.00
_cell.angle_beta   90.00
_cell.angle_gamma   90.00
#
_symmetry.space_group_name_H-M   'P 1'
#
loop_
_entity.id
_entity.type
_entity.pdbx_description
1 polymer ?
#
loop_
_entity_poly.entity_id
_entity_poly.type
_entity_poly.pdbx_seq_one_letter_code
_entity_poly.pdbx_strand_id
1 'polypeptide(L)' 'MITSADIGKPVVDDVGRVGVLVDVIADYEDPSMPTSERRKRPTAFIRPERGGREWLASPVEVNRV' A
#
# COMPACT_ATOMS: atom_id res chain seq x y z
N MET A 1 2.52 1.21 12.15
CA MET A 1 2.02 0.11 11.29
C MET A 1 0.54 0.34 11.00
N ILE A 2 0.21 0.51 9.72
CA ILE A 2 -1.18 0.62 9.25
C ILE A 2 -1.85 -0.75 9.18
N THR A 3 -3.17 -0.78 9.31
CA THR A 3 -3.97 -2.00 9.27
C THR A 3 -5.23 -1.79 8.42
N SER A 4 -6.02 -2.84 8.22
CA SER A 4 -7.34 -2.73 7.56
C SER A 4 -8.29 -1.76 8.26
N ALA A 5 -8.12 -1.49 9.55
CA ALA A 5 -8.91 -0.48 10.28
C ALA A 5 -8.59 0.97 9.87
N ASP A 6 -7.55 1.17 9.06
CA ASP A 6 -7.15 2.47 8.54
C ASP A 6 -7.58 2.68 7.08
N ILE A 7 -8.28 1.72 6.49
CA ILE A 7 -8.84 1.86 5.13
C ILE A 7 -9.77 3.08 5.08
N GLY A 8 -9.63 3.88 4.02
CA GLY A 8 -10.33 5.15 3.81
C GLY A 8 -9.67 6.35 4.49
N LYS A 9 -8.62 6.15 5.30
CA LYS A 9 -7.90 7.24 5.97
C LYS A 9 -6.70 7.73 5.16
N PRO A 10 -6.30 9.00 5.32
CA PRO A 10 -5.07 9.51 4.76
C PRO A 10 -3.85 8.84 5.40
N VAL A 11 -2.89 8.49 4.56
CA VAL A 11 -1.61 7.87 4.92
C VAL A 11 -0.47 8.52 4.15
N VAL A 12 0.73 8.41 4.70
CA VAL A 12 1.98 8.89 4.11
C VAL A 12 3.00 7.76 4.10
N ASP A 13 3.74 7.60 3.01
CA ASP A 13 4.85 6.66 2.91
C ASP A 13 6.20 7.29 3.31
N ASP A 14 7.25 6.46 3.32
CA ASP A 14 8.61 6.83 3.71
C ASP A 14 9.27 7.89 2.82
N VAL A 15 8.85 7.97 1.55
CA VAL A 15 9.28 9.00 0.58
C VAL A 15 8.40 10.25 0.62
N GLY A 16 7.42 10.32 1.54
CA GLY A 16 6.60 11.51 1.78
C GLY A 16 5.40 11.68 0.83
N ARG A 17 5.03 10.64 0.07
CA ARG A 17 3.82 10.67 -0.77
C ARG A 17 2.59 10.46 0.10
N VAL A 18 1.58 11.31 -0.08
CA VAL A 18 0.32 11.26 0.67
C VAL A 18 -0.80 10.72 -0.22
N GLY A 19 -1.60 9.80 0.33
CA GLY A 19 -2.78 9.25 -0.33
C GLY A 19 -3.75 8.64 0.67
N VAL A 20 -4.82 8.04 0.16
CA VAL A 20 -5.81 7.31 0.95
C VAL A 20 -5.49 5.82 0.90
N LEU A 21 -5.47 5.18 2.06
CA LEU A 21 -5.33 3.72 2.13
C LEU A 21 -6.60 3.06 1.59
N VAL A 22 -6.47 2.26 0.54
CA VAL A 22 -7.59 1.57 -0.12
C VAL A 22 -7.72 0.15 0.40
N ASP A 23 -6.60 -0.54 0.58
CA ASP A 23 -6.59 -1.92 1.09
C ASP A 23 -5.23 -2.27 1.73
N VAL A 24 -5.23 -3.31 2.58
CA VAL A 24 -4.02 -3.92 3.15
C VAL A 24 -4.17 -5.43 3.10
N ILE A 25 -3.34 -6.08 2.29
CA ILE A 25 -3.36 -7.53 2.11
C ILE A 25 -2.06 -8.11 2.68
N ALA A 26 -2.18 -8.97 3.69
CA ALA A 26 -1.04 -9.51 4.44
C ALA A 26 -0.13 -10.43 3.61
N ASP A 27 -0.68 -11.10 2.60
CA ASP A 27 0.01 -12.12 1.82
C ASP A 27 -0.17 -11.91 0.31
N TYR A 28 -0.22 -10.63 -0.10
CA TYR A 28 -0.37 -10.26 -1.51
C TYR A 28 0.75 -10.83 -2.36
N GLU A 29 0.36 -11.44 -3.47
CA GLU A 29 1.25 -11.93 -4.51
C GLU A 29 1.09 -11.03 -5.74
N ASP A 30 2.17 -10.35 -6.13
CA ASP A 30 2.14 -9.42 -7.25
C ASP A 30 2.00 -10.16 -8.59
N PRO A 31 0.85 -10.04 -9.28
CA PRO A 31 0.61 -10.78 -10.52
C PRO A 31 1.44 -10.23 -11.68
N SER A 32 2.01 -9.02 -11.56
CA SER A 32 2.90 -8.47 -12.58
C SER A 32 4.30 -9.08 -12.56
N MET A 33 4.67 -9.73 -11.45
CA MET A 33 5.95 -10.44 -11.32
C MET A 33 5.88 -11.82 -12.01
N PRO A 34 7.01 -12.32 -12.56
CA PRO A 34 7.11 -13.68 -13.07
C PRO A 34 6.74 -14.71 -11.98
N THR A 35 6.08 -15.81 -12.35
CA THR A 35 5.58 -16.82 -11.40
C THR A 35 6.68 -17.40 -10.50
N SER A 36 7.91 -17.50 -11.00
CA SER A 36 9.09 -17.95 -10.25
C SER A 36 9.60 -16.94 -9.21
N GLU A 37 9.22 -15.67 -9.34
CA GLU A 37 9.67 -14.56 -8.50
C GLU A 37 8.55 -13.99 -7.62
N ARG A 38 7.31 -14.40 -7.89
CA ARG A 38 6.15 -14.09 -7.07
C ARG A 38 6.36 -14.59 -5.64
N ARG A 39 6.24 -13.67 -4.70
CA ARG A 39 6.33 -13.94 -3.27
C ARG A 39 5.23 -13.18 -2.55
N LYS A 40 4.58 -13.90 -1.63
CA LYS A 40 3.61 -13.31 -0.71
C LYS A 40 4.31 -12.28 0.18
N ARG A 41 3.78 -11.06 0.21
CA ARG A 41 4.28 -9.98 1.07
C ARG A 41 3.13 -9.09 1.55
N PRO A 42 3.18 -8.62 2.80
CA PRO A 42 2.26 -7.59 3.27
C PRO A 42 2.36 -6.37 2.35
N THR A 43 1.22 -5.95 1.80
CA THR A 43 1.18 -4.87 0.82
C THR A 43 0.01 -3.94 1.13
N ALA A 44 0.28 -2.65 1.16
CA ALA A 44 -0.70 -1.58 1.26
C ALA A 44 -0.97 -0.99 -0.13
N PHE A 45 -2.24 -0.81 -0.45
CA PHE A 45 -2.71 -0.21 -1.70
C PHE A 45 -3.13 1.22 -1.43
N ILE A 46 -2.50 2.18 -2.10
CA ILE A 46 -2.68 3.60 -1.79
C ILE A 46 -3.09 4.33 -3.06
N ARG A 47 -4.14 5.15 -2.94
CA ARG A 47 -4.63 6.01 -4.01
C ARG A 47 -4.33 7.48 -3.69
N PRO A 48 -3.75 8.25 -4.62
CA PRO A 48 -3.50 9.68 -4.39
C PRO A 48 -4.81 10.46 -4.27
N GLU A 49 -4.88 11.40 -3.31
CA GLU A 49 -6.07 12.24 -3.09
C GLU A 49 -6.35 13.21 -4.24
N ARG A 50 -5.29 13.70 -4.90
CA ARG A 50 -5.38 14.73 -5.95
C ARG A 50 -5.36 14.16 -7.36
N GLY A 51 -5.70 12.88 -7.51
CA GLY A 51 -5.49 12.13 -8.75
C GLY A 51 -4.02 11.79 -8.97
N GLY A 52 -3.75 10.86 -9.88
CA GLY A 52 -2.42 10.34 -10.13
C GLY A 52 -2.39 8.82 -10.12
N ARG A 53 -1.17 8.25 -10.13
CA ARG A 53 -0.97 6.81 -10.18
C ARG A 53 -1.08 6.22 -8.78
N GLU A 54 -1.94 5.23 -8.62
CA GLU A 54 -1.98 4.36 -7.43
C GLU A 54 -0.63 3.66 -7.26
N TRP A 55 -0.27 3.41 -6.01
CA TRP A 55 0.98 2.71 -5.71
C TRP A 55 0.83 1.70 -4.59
N LEU A 56 1.78 0.78 -4.59
CA LEU A 56 1.94 -0.25 -3.58
C LEU A 56 3.09 0.15 -2.66
N ALA A 57 2.96 -0.13 -1.37
CA ALA A 57 4.00 0.07 -0.38
C ALA A 57 3.96 -1.03 0.68
N SER A 58 5.05 -1.21 1.42
CA SER A 58 5.03 -2.09 2.59
C SER A 58 4.22 -1.43 3.72
N PRO A 59 3.32 -2.14 4.42
CA PRO A 59 2.54 -1.59 5.54
C PRO A 59 3.39 -1.04 6.71
N VAL A 60 4.68 -1.40 6.78
CA VAL A 60 5.60 -0.88 7.79
C VAL A 60 6.24 0.44 7.39
N GLU A 61 6.27 0.75 6.10
CA GLU A 61 6.80 1.99 5.51
C GLU A 61 5.71 3.08 5.40
N VAL A 62 4.48 2.75 5.80
CA VAL A 62 3.32 3.63 5.68
C VAL A 62 2.81 4.00 7.07
N ASN A 63 2.57 5.29 7.25
CA ASN A 63 2.12 5.90 8.51
C ASN A 63 0.80 6.65 8.30
N ARG A 64 0.06 6.83 9.40
CA ARG A 64 -1.11 7.72 9.43
C ARG A 64 -0.61 9.16 9.32
N VAL A 65 -1.35 10.00 8.60
CA VAL A 65 -1.15 11.46 8.58
C VAL A 65 -1.64 12.07 9.89
#